data_AF-A0A5S5DW77-F1
#
_entry.id   AF-A0A5S5DW77-F1
#
_cell.length_a   1.000
_cell.length_b   1.000
_cell.length_c   1.000
_cell.angle_alpha   90.00
_cell.angle_beta   90.00
_cell.angle_gamma   90.00
#
_symmetry.space_group_name_H-M   'P 1'
#
loop_
_entity.id
_entity.type
_entity.pdbx_description
1 polymer ?
#
loop_
_entity_poly.entity_id
_entity_poly.type
_entity_poly.pdbx_seq_one_letter_code
_entity_poly.pdbx_strand_id
1 'polypeptide(L)'
;MKLLKKIFLLSVIILLTSCASGYKTINPNSLNYISNSTDKGVLLEYKYELLEKKYEKKELAKGVRLIAIKITNNSDKDLVFGKDIKLAYGNESNLYIMDNEKVFKTLKQSPASYLWYLLLTPLNLYTTESTNGYRTETNSIPIGLVVGPGLAGGNMIAAGSANKKFEQDLMNYNINGKIIKKGETTSGLIGVRSDNYDAIQIEVK
;
A
#
# COMPACT_ATOMS: atom_id res chain seq x y z
N MET A 1 -12.38 16.64 35.73
CA MET A 1 -12.63 15.20 35.47
C MET A 1 -13.32 14.87 34.14
N LYS A 2 -14.42 15.53 33.75
CA LYS A 2 -15.14 15.20 32.49
C LYS A 2 -14.31 15.40 31.22
N LEU A 3 -13.46 16.42 31.18
CA LEU A 3 -12.57 16.69 30.03
C LEU A 3 -11.47 15.62 29.87
N LEU A 4 -10.82 15.24 30.97
CA LEU A 4 -9.81 14.17 31.01
C LEU A 4 -10.35 12.81 30.55
N LYS A 5 -11.60 12.47 30.92
CA LYS A 5 -12.26 11.25 30.43
C LYS A 5 -12.52 11.28 28.92
N LYS A 6 -12.90 12.44 28.37
CA LYS A 6 -13.10 12.61 26.92
C LYS A 6 -11.77 12.53 26.15
N ILE A 7 -10.71 13.15 26.69
CA ILE A 7 -9.35 13.07 26.11
C ILE A 7 -8.87 11.62 26.12
N PHE A 8 -8.96 10.93 27.25
CA PHE A 8 -8.57 9.51 27.35
C PHE A 8 -9.35 8.62 26.37
N LEU A 9 -10.66 8.79 26.26
CA LEU A 9 -11.48 8.06 25.30
C LEU A 9 -11.05 8.32 23.85
N LEU A 10 -10.75 9.58 23.51
CA LEU A 10 -10.25 9.96 22.18
C LEU A 10 -8.85 9.39 21.91
N SER A 11 -7.96 9.39 22.92
CA SER A 11 -6.63 8.78 22.83
C SER A 11 -6.70 7.27 22.57
N VAL A 12 -7.61 6.56 23.26
CA VAL A 12 -7.84 5.14 23.02
C VAL A 12 -8.34 4.90 21.60
N ILE A 13 -9.29 5.69 21.09
CA ILE A 13 -9.77 5.58 19.70
C ILE A 13 -8.64 5.81 18.68
N ILE A 14 -7.75 6.78 18.93
CA ILE A 14 -6.60 7.06 18.05
C ILE A 14 -5.57 5.91 18.07
N LEU A 15 -5.30 5.32 19.24
CA LEU A 15 -4.35 4.21 19.36
C LEU A 15 -4.88 2.95 18.65
N LEU A 16 -6.20 2.70 18.73
CA LEU A 16 -6.86 1.53 18.12
C LEU A 16 -7.02 1.64 16.59
N THR A 17 -6.90 2.85 16.02
CA THR A 17 -6.98 3.09 14.56
C THR A 17 -5.61 3.05 13.85
N SER A 18 -4.51 2.92 14.60
CA SER A 18 -3.14 2.92 14.06
C SER A 18 -2.72 1.60 13.38
N CYS A 19 -3.55 0.56 13.46
CA CYS A 19 -3.13 -0.81 13.17
C CYS A 19 -3.32 -1.20 11.70
N ALA A 20 -4.47 -0.96 11.07
CA ALA A 20 -4.63 -1.11 9.63
C ALA A 20 -4.40 0.22 8.90
N SER A 21 -3.63 0.20 7.81
CA SER A 21 -3.45 1.38 6.97
C SER A 21 -4.49 1.41 5.86
N GLY A 22 -5.09 2.58 5.63
CA GLY A 22 -5.83 2.82 4.40
C GLY A 22 -4.92 2.73 3.17
N TYR A 23 -5.51 2.51 2.00
CA TYR A 23 -4.84 2.62 0.71
C TYR A 23 -5.39 3.85 -0.03
N LYS A 24 -4.48 4.69 -0.52
CA LYS A 24 -4.78 5.84 -1.35
C LYS A 24 -4.64 5.42 -2.81
N THR A 25 -5.75 5.51 -3.55
CA THR A 25 -5.77 5.17 -4.97
C THR A 25 -4.76 6.00 -5.74
N ILE A 26 -4.01 5.33 -6.61
CA ILE A 26 -3.02 5.93 -7.49
C ILE A 26 -3.67 6.12 -8.85
N ASN A 27 -3.67 7.34 -9.35
CA ASN A 27 -4.06 7.64 -10.73
C ASN A 27 -2.82 8.08 -11.52
N PRO A 28 -2.19 7.18 -12.29
CA PRO A 28 -0.98 7.49 -13.04
C PRO A 28 -1.14 8.66 -14.01
N ASN A 29 -2.34 8.93 -14.52
CA ASN A 29 -2.56 10.01 -15.49
C ASN A 29 -2.44 11.41 -14.88
N SER A 30 -2.65 11.56 -13.56
CA SER A 30 -2.60 12.85 -12.86
C SER A 30 -1.37 13.05 -11.98
N LEU A 31 -0.41 12.12 -12.01
CA LEU A 31 0.82 12.25 -11.22
C LEU A 31 1.74 13.31 -11.82
N ASN A 32 2.44 14.03 -10.94
CA ASN A 32 3.62 14.80 -11.31
C ASN A 32 4.83 13.85 -11.38
N TYR A 33 5.32 13.60 -12.58
CA TYR A 33 6.47 12.74 -12.85
C TYR A 33 7.76 13.56 -12.73
N ILE A 34 8.73 13.02 -12.01
CA ILE A 34 9.96 13.76 -11.64
C ILE A 34 11.20 13.26 -12.39
N SER A 35 11.10 12.11 -13.06
CA SER A 35 12.21 11.47 -13.76
C SER A 35 11.77 11.05 -15.15
N ASN A 36 12.70 11.09 -16.10
CA ASN A 36 12.43 10.73 -17.48
C ASN A 36 13.63 10.06 -18.16
N SER A 37 13.36 9.40 -19.28
CA SER A 37 14.33 8.83 -20.20
C SER A 37 13.74 8.86 -21.60
N THR A 38 14.55 8.99 -22.65
CA THR A 38 14.07 8.97 -24.04
C THR A 38 14.90 8.03 -24.88
N ASP A 39 14.27 7.29 -25.78
CA ASP A 39 14.94 6.49 -26.81
C ASP A 39 14.10 6.43 -28.09
N LYS A 40 14.74 6.58 -29.25
CA LYS A 40 14.11 6.53 -30.59
C LYS A 40 12.74 7.24 -30.72
N GLY A 41 12.61 8.42 -30.11
CA GLY A 41 11.36 9.20 -30.15
C GLY A 41 10.27 8.72 -29.17
N VAL A 42 10.57 7.80 -28.26
CA VAL A 42 9.68 7.37 -27.19
C VAL A 42 10.18 7.95 -25.88
N LEU A 43 9.32 8.72 -25.21
CA LEU A 43 9.59 9.32 -23.91
C LEU A 43 9.00 8.43 -22.81
N LEU A 44 9.82 8.07 -21.84
CA LEU A 44 9.42 7.51 -20.55
C LEU A 44 9.48 8.62 -19.50
N GLU A 45 8.42 8.75 -18.73
CA GLU A 45 8.37 9.48 -17.47
C GLU A 45 8.02 8.48 -16.36
N TYR A 46 8.69 8.56 -15.21
CA TYR A 46 8.45 7.63 -14.11
C TYR A 46 8.52 8.28 -12.74
N LYS A 47 7.89 7.62 -11.76
CA LYS A 47 7.87 8.03 -10.36
C LYS A 47 7.83 6.83 -9.42
N TYR A 48 8.75 6.84 -8.46
CA TYR A 48 8.80 5.95 -7.31
C TYR A 48 7.99 6.48 -6.13
N GLU A 49 7.98 5.72 -5.02
CA GLU A 49 7.44 6.17 -3.72
C GLU A 49 5.96 6.55 -3.77
N LEU A 50 5.17 5.64 -4.36
CA LEU A 50 3.73 5.84 -4.55
C LEU A 50 2.88 5.40 -3.36
N LEU A 51 3.41 4.46 -2.57
CA LEU A 51 2.70 3.87 -1.44
C LEU A 51 3.05 4.59 -0.14
N GLU A 52 2.12 4.54 0.81
CA GLU A 52 2.28 5.18 2.12
C GLU A 52 2.15 4.13 3.25
N LYS A 53 2.75 4.40 4.41
CA LYS A 53 2.52 3.67 5.67
C LYS A 53 2.88 2.18 5.57
N LYS A 54 1.92 1.28 5.79
CA LYS A 54 2.18 -0.17 5.80
C LYS A 54 2.57 -0.74 4.43
N TYR A 55 2.10 -0.14 3.35
CA TYR A 55 2.43 -0.60 2.00
C TYR A 55 3.87 -0.20 1.63
N GLU A 56 4.25 1.04 1.89
CA GLU A 56 5.63 1.53 1.79
C GLU A 56 6.61 0.68 2.61
N LYS A 57 6.29 0.42 3.89
CA LYS A 57 7.09 -0.48 4.74
C LYS A 57 7.27 -1.87 4.13
N LYS A 58 6.25 -2.38 3.42
CA LYS A 58 6.30 -3.67 2.74
C LYS A 58 7.12 -3.62 1.46
N GLU A 59 7.08 -2.52 0.71
CA GLU A 59 7.98 -2.31 -0.44
C GLU A 59 9.43 -2.44 0.01
N LEU A 60 9.81 -1.66 1.02
CA LEU A 60 11.16 -1.68 1.59
C LEU A 60 11.50 -3.07 2.12
N ALA A 61 10.67 -3.67 2.97
CA ALA A 61 10.95 -4.96 3.60
C ALA A 61 10.94 -6.17 2.65
N LYS A 62 10.35 -6.04 1.44
CA LYS A 62 10.26 -7.14 0.46
C LYS A 62 11.15 -6.94 -0.77
N GLY A 63 11.88 -5.82 -0.85
CA GLY A 63 12.70 -5.49 -2.02
C GLY A 63 11.85 -5.41 -3.29
N VAL A 64 10.63 -4.87 -3.18
CA VAL A 64 9.73 -4.65 -4.32
C VAL A 64 9.35 -3.18 -4.34
N ARG A 65 9.45 -2.54 -5.51
CA ARG A 65 9.10 -1.13 -5.71
C ARG A 65 7.98 -1.05 -6.73
N LEU A 66 6.91 -0.35 -6.38
CA LEU A 66 5.83 0.05 -7.26
C LEU A 66 6.19 1.39 -7.89
N ILE A 67 6.07 1.44 -9.21
CA ILE A 67 6.50 2.57 -10.02
C ILE A 67 5.36 2.92 -10.95
N ALA A 68 5.07 4.21 -11.05
CA ALA A 68 4.16 4.74 -12.03
C ALA A 68 5.00 5.13 -13.23
N ILE A 69 4.57 4.70 -14.41
CA ILE A 69 5.22 5.05 -15.65
C ILE A 69 4.20 5.70 -16.57
N LYS A 70 4.68 6.66 -17.35
CA LYS A 70 3.95 7.28 -18.46
C LYS A 70 4.87 7.21 -19.67
N ILE A 71 4.31 6.73 -20.78
CA ILE A 71 5.04 6.51 -22.01
C ILE A 71 4.35 7.31 -23.11
N THR A 72 5.10 8.16 -23.78
CA THR A 72 4.65 8.95 -24.91
C THR A 72 5.37 8.47 -26.17
N ASN A 73 4.64 7.90 -27.10
CA ASN A 73 5.18 7.39 -28.36
C ASN A 73 5.16 8.48 -29.43
N ASN A 74 6.27 9.19 -29.62
CA ASN A 74 6.43 10.16 -30.73
C ASN A 74 7.14 9.53 -31.94
N SER A 75 7.30 8.21 -31.98
CA SER A 75 7.87 7.51 -33.14
C SER A 75 6.87 7.46 -34.31
N ASP A 76 7.28 6.84 -35.41
CA ASP A 76 6.47 6.69 -36.62
C ASP A 76 5.64 5.40 -36.67
N LYS A 77 5.77 4.52 -35.66
CA LYS A 77 5.08 3.22 -35.59
C LYS A 77 4.37 3.01 -34.26
N ASP A 78 3.38 2.13 -34.26
CA ASP A 78 2.76 1.62 -33.03
C ASP A 78 3.75 0.69 -32.31
N LEU A 79 3.74 0.72 -30.98
CA LEU A 79 4.69 -0.02 -30.15
C LEU A 79 3.96 -0.83 -29.10
N VAL A 80 4.43 -2.05 -28.83
CA VAL A 80 3.87 -2.89 -27.77
C VAL A 80 4.82 -2.90 -26.56
N PHE A 81 4.33 -2.45 -25.41
CA PHE A 81 5.10 -2.47 -24.17
C PHE A 81 5.37 -3.91 -23.72
N GLY A 82 6.63 -4.23 -23.39
CA GLY A 82 7.10 -5.57 -23.07
C GLY A 82 7.61 -6.38 -24.27
N LYS A 83 7.34 -5.93 -25.51
CA LYS A 83 7.84 -6.55 -26.74
C LYS A 83 8.80 -5.61 -27.49
N ASP A 84 8.28 -4.45 -27.90
CA ASP A 84 9.00 -3.45 -28.69
C ASP A 84 9.64 -2.38 -27.80
N ILE A 85 9.04 -2.14 -26.62
CA ILE A 85 9.58 -1.28 -25.56
C ILE A 85 9.96 -2.15 -24.37
N LYS A 86 11.18 -1.95 -23.87
CA LYS A 86 11.66 -2.52 -22.60
C LYS A 86 12.19 -1.42 -21.69
N LEU A 87 12.29 -1.76 -20.41
CA LEU A 87 12.92 -0.92 -19.40
C LEU A 87 14.21 -1.59 -18.95
N ALA A 88 15.23 -0.78 -18.69
CA ALA A 88 16.50 -1.18 -18.11
C ALA A 88 16.85 -0.25 -16.96
N TYR A 89 17.74 -0.70 -16.08
CA TYR A 89 18.38 0.20 -15.12
C TYR A 89 19.49 0.98 -15.82
N GLY A 90 19.86 2.15 -15.28
CA GLY A 90 20.88 3.01 -15.87
C GLY A 90 22.29 2.40 -15.99
N ASN A 91 22.51 1.20 -15.43
CA ASN A 91 23.72 0.39 -15.60
C ASN A 91 23.58 -0.70 -16.69
N GLU A 92 22.59 -0.57 -17.58
CA GLU A 92 22.29 -1.47 -18.70
C GLU A 92 21.83 -2.88 -18.28
N SER A 93 21.56 -3.11 -16.99
CA SER A 93 20.95 -4.36 -16.55
C SER A 93 19.45 -4.34 -16.83
N ASN A 94 18.94 -5.43 -17.43
CA ASN A 94 17.52 -5.57 -17.75
C ASN A 94 16.66 -5.44 -16.49
N LEU A 95 15.69 -4.52 -16.51
CA LEU A 95 14.75 -4.34 -15.42
C LEU A 95 13.64 -5.40 -15.52
N TYR A 96 13.58 -6.29 -14.53
CA TYR A 96 12.56 -7.33 -14.46
C TYR A 96 11.25 -6.77 -13.88
N ILE A 97 10.26 -6.59 -14.76
CA ILE A 97 8.90 -6.23 -14.39
C ILE A 97 8.19 -7.48 -13.87
N MET A 98 7.71 -7.39 -12.63
CA MET A 98 6.98 -8.45 -11.96
C MET A 98 5.53 -8.51 -12.46
N ASP A 99 4.97 -9.72 -12.45
CA ASP A 99 3.53 -9.90 -12.63
C ASP A 99 2.71 -9.19 -11.54
N ASN A 100 1.60 -8.55 -11.94
CA ASN A 100 0.79 -7.71 -11.05
C ASN A 100 0.16 -8.50 -9.90
N GLU A 101 -0.22 -9.77 -10.09
CA GLU A 101 -0.70 -10.59 -8.98
C GLU A 101 0.41 -10.87 -7.98
N LYS A 102 1.63 -11.10 -8.46
CA LYS A 102 2.79 -11.32 -7.59
C LYS A 102 3.14 -10.07 -6.79
N VAL A 103 3.06 -8.90 -7.42
CA VAL A 103 3.21 -7.59 -6.74
C VAL A 103 2.15 -7.45 -5.66
N PHE A 104 0.88 -7.68 -5.99
CA PHE A 104 -0.22 -7.63 -5.03
C PHE A 104 -0.01 -8.59 -3.86
N LYS A 105 0.25 -9.88 -4.12
CA LYS A 105 0.47 -10.90 -3.09
C LYS A 105 1.63 -10.54 -2.15
N THR A 106 2.66 -9.88 -2.68
CA THR A 106 3.85 -9.47 -1.91
C THR A 106 3.59 -8.24 -1.04
N LEU A 107 2.90 -7.23 -1.59
CA LEU A 107 2.76 -5.91 -0.97
C LEU A 107 1.44 -5.70 -0.21
N LYS A 108 0.42 -6.55 -0.38
CA LYS A 108 -0.85 -6.44 0.36
C LYS A 108 -0.67 -6.51 1.87
N GLN A 109 -1.50 -5.83 2.65
CA GLN A 109 -1.56 -6.02 4.10
C GLN A 109 -2.03 -7.43 4.45
N SER A 110 -1.62 -7.97 5.59
CA SER A 110 -2.05 -9.29 6.07
C SER A 110 -3.22 -9.13 7.06
N PRO A 111 -4.49 -9.35 6.67
CA PRO A 111 -5.61 -9.15 7.59
C PRO A 111 -5.57 -10.15 8.75
N ALA A 112 -5.11 -11.39 8.50
CA ALA A 112 -5.00 -12.42 9.53
C ALA A 112 -4.08 -12.03 10.69
N SER A 113 -3.10 -11.14 10.47
CA SER A 113 -2.25 -10.64 11.56
C SER A 113 -3.01 -9.85 12.63
N TYR A 114 -4.23 -9.37 12.33
CA TYR A 114 -5.07 -8.68 13.32
C TYR A 114 -5.85 -9.64 14.22
N LEU A 115 -5.85 -10.95 13.93
CA LEU A 115 -6.44 -11.96 14.83
C LEU A 115 -5.68 -12.04 16.17
N TRP A 116 -4.44 -11.55 16.24
CA TRP A 116 -3.72 -11.42 17.51
C TRP A 116 -4.43 -10.51 18.52
N TYR A 117 -5.32 -9.60 18.08
CA TYR A 117 -6.17 -8.85 19.01
C TYR A 117 -7.18 -9.73 19.77
N LEU A 118 -7.48 -10.94 19.28
CA LEU A 118 -8.32 -11.89 20.03
C LEU A 118 -7.64 -12.35 21.34
N LEU A 119 -6.34 -12.15 21.52
CA LEU A 119 -5.68 -12.36 22.80
C LEU A 119 -6.09 -11.34 23.87
N LEU A 120 -6.78 -10.26 23.50
CA LEU A 120 -7.38 -9.28 24.41
C LEU A 120 -8.78 -9.71 24.89
N THR A 121 -9.31 -10.82 24.38
CA THR A 121 -10.62 -11.38 24.76
C THR A 121 -10.79 -11.65 26.27
N PRO A 122 -9.80 -12.19 27.01
CA PRO A 122 -9.93 -12.48 28.44
C PRO A 122 -9.74 -11.25 29.36
N LEU A 123 -9.67 -10.02 28.82
CA LEU A 123 -9.53 -8.81 29.65
C LEU A 123 -10.79 -8.50 30.46
N ASN A 124 -10.60 -8.25 31.76
CA ASN A 124 -11.62 -7.80 32.69
C ASN A 124 -11.28 -6.40 33.23
N LEU A 125 -12.30 -5.58 33.45
CA LEU A 125 -12.20 -4.31 34.14
C LEU A 125 -12.69 -4.49 35.58
N TYR A 126 -11.81 -4.25 36.54
CA TYR A 126 -12.12 -4.33 37.96
C TYR A 126 -12.39 -2.93 38.52
N THR A 127 -13.49 -2.77 39.25
CA THR A 127 -13.81 -1.52 39.97
C THR A 127 -13.74 -1.75 41.47
N THR A 128 -12.98 -0.93 42.17
CA THR A 128 -12.89 -0.94 43.63
C THR A 128 -13.67 0.22 44.21
N GLU A 129 -14.51 -0.08 45.20
CA GLU A 129 -15.14 0.94 46.04
C GLU A 129 -14.47 0.93 47.41
N SER A 130 -14.23 2.11 47.99
CA SER A 130 -13.70 2.23 49.35
C SER A 130 -14.82 2.59 50.29
N THR A 131 -15.12 1.69 51.23
CA THR A 131 -16.07 1.93 52.31
C THR A 131 -15.30 1.84 53.62
N ASN A 132 -15.34 2.92 54.44
CA ASN A 132 -14.61 3.02 55.71
C ASN A 132 -13.09 2.72 55.63
N GLY A 133 -12.41 3.19 54.57
CA GLY A 133 -10.95 3.07 54.45
C GLY A 133 -10.43 1.69 53.99
N TYR A 134 -11.31 0.69 53.86
CA TYR A 134 -11.00 -0.60 53.27
C TYR A 134 -11.37 -0.59 51.78
N ARG A 135 -10.46 -1.09 50.94
CA ARG A 135 -10.71 -1.31 49.51
C ARG A 135 -11.44 -2.64 49.34
N THR A 136 -12.67 -2.60 48.83
CA THR A 136 -13.41 -3.79 48.45
C THR A 136 -13.51 -3.82 46.92
N GLU A 137 -13.11 -4.94 46.29
CA GLU A 137 -13.40 -5.16 44.88
C GLU A 137 -14.89 -5.45 44.73
N THR A 138 -15.60 -4.61 43.98
CA THR A 138 -17.06 -4.67 43.94
C THR A 138 -17.57 -5.35 42.67
N ASN A 139 -16.92 -5.15 41.51
CA ASN A 139 -17.40 -5.68 40.22
C ASN A 139 -16.27 -6.00 39.23
N SER A 140 -16.47 -7.05 38.43
CA SER A 140 -15.64 -7.42 37.28
C SER A 140 -16.48 -7.35 36.00
N ILE A 141 -16.09 -6.50 35.06
CA ILE A 141 -16.78 -6.34 33.76
C ILE A 141 -15.89 -6.95 32.66
N PRO A 142 -16.32 -8.02 31.96
CA PRO A 142 -15.52 -8.68 30.92
C PRO A 142 -15.49 -7.89 29.61
N ILE A 143 -14.76 -6.76 29.62
CA ILE A 143 -14.65 -5.85 28.46
C ILE A 143 -13.92 -6.49 27.26
N GLY A 144 -13.08 -7.49 27.50
CA GLY A 144 -12.28 -8.15 26.48
C GLY A 144 -13.11 -8.82 25.38
N LEU A 145 -14.31 -9.33 25.71
CA LEU A 145 -15.24 -9.96 24.77
C LEU A 145 -15.66 -9.04 23.62
N VAL A 146 -15.62 -7.72 23.84
CA VAL A 146 -15.91 -6.72 22.81
C VAL A 146 -14.61 -6.15 22.24
N VAL A 147 -13.64 -5.86 23.09
CA VAL A 147 -12.38 -5.21 22.69
C VAL A 147 -11.59 -6.09 21.72
N GLY A 148 -11.32 -7.35 22.06
CA GLY A 148 -10.50 -8.23 21.23
C GLY A 148 -11.11 -8.49 19.85
N PRO A 149 -12.35 -9.03 19.78
CA PRO A 149 -13.05 -9.25 18.51
C PRO A 149 -13.32 -7.98 17.72
N GLY A 150 -13.69 -6.87 18.37
CA GLY A 150 -13.95 -5.59 17.71
C GLY A 150 -12.71 -5.04 17.01
N LEU A 151 -11.55 -5.10 17.66
CA LEU A 151 -10.27 -4.69 17.08
C LEU A 151 -9.81 -5.60 15.94
N ALA A 152 -9.92 -6.92 16.13
CA ALA A 152 -9.59 -7.89 15.10
C ALA A 152 -10.45 -7.65 13.84
N GLY A 153 -11.77 -7.66 14.00
CA GLY A 153 -12.73 -7.48 12.90
C GLY A 153 -12.57 -6.14 12.19
N GLY A 154 -12.49 -5.04 12.95
CA GLY A 154 -12.35 -3.69 12.38
C GLY A 154 -11.10 -3.54 11.51
N ASN A 155 -9.95 -4.01 12.00
CA ASN A 155 -8.69 -3.94 11.25
C ASN A 155 -8.67 -4.89 10.04
N MET A 156 -9.29 -6.08 10.15
CA MET A 156 -9.41 -7.01 9.02
C MET A 156 -10.24 -6.41 7.88
N ILE A 157 -11.37 -5.77 8.19
CA ILE A 157 -12.22 -5.11 7.19
C ILE A 157 -11.47 -3.95 6.53
N ALA A 158 -10.83 -3.10 7.33
CA ALA A 158 -10.08 -1.95 6.82
C ALA A 158 -8.94 -2.40 5.89
N ALA A 159 -8.14 -3.39 6.30
CA ALA A 159 -7.06 -3.92 5.49
C ALA A 159 -7.56 -4.67 4.25
N GLY A 160 -8.66 -5.42 4.35
CA GLY A 160 -9.29 -6.09 3.22
C GLY A 160 -9.78 -5.11 2.15
N SER A 161 -10.46 -4.04 2.58
CA SER A 161 -10.92 -2.96 1.69
C SER A 161 -9.75 -2.23 1.03
N ALA A 162 -8.71 -1.89 1.81
CA ALA A 162 -7.50 -1.27 1.29
C ALA A 162 -6.79 -2.16 0.27
N ASN A 163 -6.66 -3.46 0.56
CA ASN A 163 -6.04 -4.43 -0.35
C ASN A 163 -6.80 -4.54 -1.67
N LYS A 164 -8.15 -4.57 -1.61
CA LYS A 164 -8.98 -4.64 -2.82
C LYS A 164 -8.77 -3.44 -3.73
N LYS A 165 -8.67 -2.23 -3.18
CA LYS A 165 -8.36 -1.02 -3.96
C LYS A 165 -6.97 -1.08 -4.60
N PHE A 166 -5.98 -1.56 -3.85
CA PHE A 166 -4.62 -1.72 -4.36
C PHE A 166 -4.56 -2.74 -5.51
N GLU A 167 -5.23 -3.88 -5.37
CA GLU A 167 -5.36 -4.89 -6.42
C GLU A 167 -6.03 -4.29 -7.68
N GLN A 168 -7.12 -3.55 -7.50
CA GLN A 168 -7.81 -2.88 -8.61
C GLN A 168 -6.89 -1.90 -9.36
N ASP A 169 -6.11 -1.08 -8.66
CA ASP A 169 -5.18 -0.16 -9.30
C ASP A 169 -4.13 -0.92 -10.12
N LEU A 170 -3.54 -1.98 -9.56
CA LEU A 170 -2.57 -2.80 -10.29
C LEU A 170 -3.17 -3.42 -11.55
N MET A 171 -4.39 -3.95 -11.48
CA MET A 171 -5.01 -4.59 -12.64
C MET A 171 -5.50 -3.59 -13.68
N ASN A 172 -6.11 -2.49 -13.26
CA ASN A 172 -6.65 -1.46 -14.16
C ASN A 172 -5.54 -0.68 -14.88
N TYR A 173 -4.39 -0.48 -14.22
CA TYR A 173 -3.24 0.22 -14.78
C TYR A 173 -2.14 -0.72 -15.26
N ASN A 174 -2.46 -1.97 -15.58
CA ASN A 174 -1.52 -2.87 -16.22
C ASN A 174 -1.19 -2.38 -17.63
N ILE A 175 0.09 -2.09 -17.87
CA ILE A 175 0.61 -1.64 -19.16
C ILE A 175 1.31 -2.75 -19.94
N ASN A 176 1.59 -3.90 -19.31
CA ASN A 176 2.28 -4.99 -19.96
C ASN A 176 1.46 -5.56 -21.13
N GLY A 177 2.08 -5.64 -22.31
CA GLY A 177 1.41 -6.07 -23.55
C GLY A 177 0.50 -5.02 -24.18
N LYS A 178 0.40 -3.80 -23.62
CA LYS A 178 -0.44 -2.74 -24.18
C LYS A 178 0.19 -2.16 -25.44
N ILE A 179 -0.65 -1.95 -26.46
CA ILE A 179 -0.27 -1.24 -27.69
C ILE A 179 -0.35 0.27 -27.39
N ILE A 180 0.73 0.99 -27.68
CA ILE A 180 0.86 2.44 -27.56
C ILE A 180 0.96 2.99 -28.99
N LYS A 181 -0.13 3.57 -29.46
CA LYS A 181 -0.20 4.06 -30.84
C LYS A 181 0.76 5.21 -31.07
N LYS A 182 1.13 5.43 -32.33
CA LYS A 182 1.84 6.65 -32.74
C LYS A 182 1.11 7.91 -32.24
N GLY A 183 1.85 8.79 -31.58
CA GLY A 183 1.35 10.04 -30.98
C GLY A 183 0.59 9.85 -29.66
N GLU A 184 0.45 8.62 -29.16
CA GLU A 184 -0.30 8.34 -27.94
C GLU A 184 0.58 8.47 -26.70
N THR A 185 -0.04 8.95 -25.61
CA THR A 185 0.51 8.86 -24.26
C THR A 185 -0.31 7.85 -23.45
N THR A 186 0.35 6.87 -22.86
CA THR A 186 -0.28 5.86 -22.01
C THR A 186 0.45 5.78 -20.67
N SER A 187 -0.30 5.76 -19.57
CA SER A 187 0.25 5.60 -18.22
C SER A 187 -0.11 4.24 -17.63
N GLY A 188 0.71 3.75 -16.70
CA GLY A 188 0.52 2.47 -16.04
C GLY A 188 1.27 2.35 -14.71
N LEU A 189 1.05 1.23 -14.03
CA LEU A 189 1.76 0.82 -12.84
C LEU A 189 2.57 -0.45 -13.13
N ILE A 190 3.82 -0.47 -12.67
CA ILE A 190 4.68 -1.64 -12.73
C ILE A 190 5.27 -1.92 -11.35
N GLY A 191 5.42 -3.19 -10.99
CA GLY A 191 6.22 -3.59 -9.83
C GLY A 191 7.55 -4.17 -10.27
N VAL A 192 8.63 -3.80 -9.60
CA VAL A 192 9.98 -4.29 -9.90
C VAL A 192 10.64 -4.81 -8.63
N ARG A 193 11.58 -5.74 -8.78
CA ARG A 193 12.46 -6.14 -7.67
C ARG A 193 13.67 -5.21 -7.65
N SER A 194 13.74 -4.38 -6.61
CA SER A 194 14.92 -3.56 -6.32
C SER A 194 14.92 -3.17 -4.84
N ASP A 195 16.12 -3.09 -4.27
CA ASP A 195 16.36 -2.55 -2.94
C ASP A 195 16.60 -1.03 -2.98
N ASN A 196 16.86 -0.47 -4.16
CA ASN A 196 17.20 0.92 -4.39
C ASN A 196 16.20 1.64 -5.33
N TYR A 197 16.43 2.94 -5.53
CA TYR A 197 15.66 3.80 -6.43
C TYR A 197 16.51 4.14 -7.67
N ASP A 198 16.91 3.10 -8.38
CA ASP A 198 17.82 3.23 -9.52
C ASP A 198 17.14 3.96 -10.69
N ALA A 199 17.93 4.71 -11.47
CA ALA A 199 17.42 5.35 -12.67
C ALA A 199 16.93 4.29 -13.67
N ILE A 200 15.77 4.56 -14.28
CA ILE A 200 15.17 3.70 -15.31
C ILE A 200 15.40 4.33 -16.67
N GLN A 201 15.88 3.51 -17.60
CA GLN A 201 16.03 3.85 -19.01
C GLN A 201 14.99 3.08 -19.83
N ILE A 202 14.54 3.71 -20.91
CA ILE A 202 13.67 3.09 -21.91
C ILE A 202 14.53 2.61 -23.08
N GLU A 203 14.25 1.41 -23.57
CA GLU A 203 14.90 0.82 -24.73
C GLU A 203 13.84 0.42 -25.76
N VAL A 204 13.96 0.96 -26.97
CA VAL A 204 13.05 0.70 -28.09
C VAL A 204 13.76 -0.17 -29.11
N LYS A 205 13.10 -1.23 -29.58
CA LYS A 205 13.62 -2.11 -30.64
C LYS A 205 13.37 -1.56 -32.04
#